data_AF-A0A7S7W5Z4-F1
#
_entry.id   AF-A0A7S7W5Z4-F1
#
_cell.length_a   1.000
_cell.length_b   1.000
_cell.length_c   1.000
_cell.angle_alpha   90.00
_cell.angle_beta   90.00
_cell.angle_gamma   90.00
#
_symmetry.space_group_name_H-M   'P 1'
#
loop_
_entity.id
_entity.type
_entity.pdbx_description
1 polymer ?
#
loop_
_entity_poly.entity_id
_entity_poly.type
_entity_poly.pdbx_seq_one_letter_code
_entity_poly.pdbx_strand_id
1 'polypeptide(L)'
;MPVEEMGHRALPQPADVDNRVVLAVVGSFLLFVAAAIAGLLLFLNAQVPGAFFPRTERRFPAPALQTSPQADLERFEAEQQARLSGYAWVDRDHNQARIPIDQAMQIVVGRGAHAYDAIGDHDAQPPPADGGKP
;
A
#
# COMPACT_ATOMS: atom_id res chain seq x y z
N MET A 1 -70.98 52.39 -44.92
CA MET A 1 -70.39 51.09 -45.31
C MET A 1 -68.93 51.13 -44.90
N PRO A 2 -68.52 50.62 -43.72
CA PRO A 2 -67.12 50.65 -43.32
C PRO A 2 -66.36 49.47 -43.92
N VAL A 3 -65.10 49.73 -44.21
CA VAL A 3 -64.06 48.84 -44.72
C VAL A 3 -63.15 48.55 -43.54
N GLU A 4 -62.89 47.30 -43.18
CA GLU A 4 -61.80 46.93 -42.26
C GLU A 4 -61.23 45.58 -42.70
N GLU A 5 -59.94 45.63 -43.02
CA GLU A 5 -59.06 44.57 -43.48
C GLU A 5 -58.47 43.74 -42.32
N MET A 6 -58.02 42.53 -42.69
CA MET A 6 -56.85 41.81 -42.18
C MET A 6 -56.67 41.58 -40.67
N GLY A 7 -56.83 40.30 -40.28
CA GLY A 7 -56.38 39.81 -38.98
C GLY A 7 -56.41 38.30 -38.84
N HIS A 8 -55.81 37.55 -39.77
CA HIS A 8 -55.55 36.11 -39.55
C HIS A 8 -54.42 35.96 -38.53
N ARG A 9 -54.76 36.05 -37.24
CA ARG A 9 -53.88 35.64 -36.15
C ARG A 9 -53.70 34.12 -36.22
N ALA A 10 -52.57 33.67 -36.75
CA ALA A 10 -52.10 32.32 -36.50
C ALA A 10 -51.88 32.18 -34.99
N LEU A 11 -52.77 31.44 -34.32
CA LEU A 11 -52.58 31.08 -32.93
C LEU A 11 -51.40 30.09 -32.85
N PRO A 12 -50.45 30.27 -31.91
CA PRO A 12 -49.46 29.24 -31.65
C PRO A 12 -50.20 27.98 -31.17
N GLN A 13 -50.21 26.92 -31.98
CA GLN A 13 -50.69 25.60 -31.55
C GLN A 13 -49.78 25.12 -30.41
N PRO A 14 -50.29 24.90 -29.19
CA PRO A 14 -49.53 24.15 -28.22
C PRO A 14 -49.42 22.71 -28.73
N ALA A 15 -48.19 22.20 -28.82
CA ALA A 15 -47.98 20.78 -29.12
C ALA A 15 -48.69 19.95 -28.03
N ASP A 16 -49.71 19.18 -28.43
CA ASP A 16 -50.42 18.27 -27.53
C ASP A 16 -49.49 17.08 -27.25
N VAL A 17 -48.59 17.28 -26.28
CA VAL A 17 -47.69 16.25 -25.80
C VAL A 17 -48.48 15.40 -24.82
N ASP A 18 -48.71 14.13 -25.15
CA ASP A 18 -49.38 13.20 -24.25
C ASP A 18 -48.55 13.05 -22.95
N ASN A 19 -49.06 13.65 -21.88
CA ASN A 19 -48.43 13.64 -20.55
C ASN A 19 -48.10 12.21 -20.08
N ARG A 20 -48.84 11.20 -20.53
CA ARG A 20 -48.57 9.80 -20.20
C ARG A 20 -47.28 9.31 -20.83
N VAL A 21 -47.00 9.72 -22.06
CA VAL A 21 -45.74 9.41 -22.76
C VAL A 21 -44.58 10.10 -22.06
N VAL A 22 -44.73 11.37 -21.67
CA VAL A 22 -43.70 12.09 -20.92
C VAL A 22 -43.41 11.42 -19.58
N LEU A 23 -44.46 11.07 -18.83
CA LEU A 23 -44.30 10.37 -17.55
C LEU A 23 -43.68 8.99 -17.71
N ALA A 24 -44.03 8.26 -18.77
CA ALA A 24 -43.42 6.96 -19.07
C ALA A 24 -41.94 7.10 -19.42
N VAL A 25 -41.56 8.09 -20.22
CA VAL A 25 -40.16 8.36 -20.59
C VAL A 25 -39.35 8.76 -19.36
N VAL A 26 -39.84 9.73 -18.57
CA VAL A 26 -39.17 10.17 -17.34
C VAL A 26 -39.06 9.01 -16.34
N GLY A 27 -40.12 8.22 -16.16
CA GLY A 27 -40.12 7.06 -15.29
C GLY A 27 -39.10 6.00 -15.74
N SER A 28 -39.03 5.72 -17.04
CA SER A 28 -38.05 4.76 -17.58
C SER A 28 -36.61 5.25 -17.40
N PHE A 29 -36.37 6.55 -17.56
CA PHE A 29 -35.06 7.15 -17.35
C PHE A 29 -34.64 7.07 -15.88
N LEU A 30 -35.53 7.41 -14.95
CA LEU A 30 -35.25 7.29 -13.52
C LEU A 30 -35.00 5.84 -13.09
N LEU A 31 -35.78 4.89 -13.63
CA LEU A 31 -35.57 3.47 -13.39
C LEU A 31 -34.19 3.02 -13.90
N PHE A 32 -33.79 3.44 -15.11
CA PHE A 32 -32.48 3.12 -15.67
C PHE A 32 -31.35 3.68 -14.81
N VAL A 33 -31.46 4.94 -14.38
CA VAL A 33 -30.46 5.57 -13.49
C VAL A 33 -30.38 4.84 -12.16
N ALA A 34 -31.53 4.50 -11.55
CA ALA A 34 -31.56 3.75 -10.30
C ALA A 34 -30.94 2.35 -10.46
N ALA A 35 -31.21 1.65 -11.56
CA ALA A 35 -30.63 0.34 -11.85
C ALA A 35 -29.12 0.42 -12.10
N ALA A 36 -28.65 1.46 -12.79
CA ALA A 36 -27.22 1.71 -13.02
C ALA A 36 -26.49 2.01 -11.70
N ILE A 37 -27.08 2.85 -10.85
CA ILE A 37 -26.55 3.14 -9.50
C ILE A 37 -26.55 1.85 -8.67
N ALA A 38 -27.64 1.09 -8.63
CA ALA A 38 -27.71 -0.17 -7.89
C ALA A 38 -26.65 -1.17 -8.37
N GLY A 39 -26.49 -1.35 -9.69
CA GLY A 39 -25.46 -2.21 -10.26
C GLY A 39 -24.05 -1.77 -9.87
N LEU A 40 -23.76 -0.47 -9.93
CA LEU A 40 -22.47 0.08 -9.49
C LEU A 40 -22.23 -0.13 -8.00
N LEU A 41 -23.25 0.10 -7.15
CA LEU A 41 -23.14 -0.09 -5.70
C LEU A 41 -22.93 -1.57 -5.35
N LEU A 42 -23.63 -2.49 -6.03
CA LEU A 42 -23.44 -3.93 -5.88
C LEU A 42 -22.03 -4.37 -6.31
N PHE A 43 -21.55 -3.86 -7.45
CA PHE A 43 -20.21 -4.13 -7.95
C PHE A 43 -19.12 -3.62 -7.00
N LEU A 44 -19.26 -2.39 -6.50
CA LEU A 44 -18.35 -1.80 -5.52
C LEU A 44 -18.35 -2.59 -4.21
N ASN A 45 -19.52 -3.03 -3.72
CA ASN A 45 -19.61 -3.83 -2.50
C ASN A 45 -18.97 -5.23 -2.67
N ALA A 46 -19.11 -5.84 -3.86
CA ALA A 46 -18.51 -7.14 -4.15
C ALA A 46 -16.99 -7.09 -4.25
N GLN A 47 -16.43 -6.04 -4.87
CA GLN A 47 -14.98 -5.91 -5.05
C GLN A 47 -14.26 -5.24 -3.87
N VAL A 48 -14.94 -4.35 -3.15
CA VAL A 48 -14.39 -3.62 -2.00
C VAL A 48 -15.36 -3.72 -0.83
N PRO A 49 -15.35 -4.85 -0.10
CA PRO A 49 -16.18 -5.03 1.09
C PRO A 49 -15.95 -3.87 2.06
N GLY A 50 -17.00 -3.07 2.27
CA GLY A 50 -16.98 -1.94 3.19
C GLY A 50 -16.61 -0.57 2.62
N ALA A 51 -16.68 -0.38 1.30
CA ALA A 51 -16.59 0.94 0.66
C ALA A 51 -17.65 1.95 1.17
N PHE A 52 -18.78 1.47 1.66
CA PHE A 52 -19.90 2.30 2.14
C PHE A 52 -19.98 2.44 3.66
N PHE A 53 -19.14 1.73 4.42
CA PHE A 53 -19.06 1.98 5.85
C PHE A 53 -18.20 3.22 6.07
N PRO A 54 -18.65 4.22 6.85
CA PRO A 54 -17.75 5.24 7.32
C PRO A 54 -16.62 4.50 8.00
N ARG A 55 -15.37 4.68 7.52
CA ARG A 55 -14.20 4.18 8.22
C ARG A 55 -14.36 4.69 9.64
N THR A 56 -14.69 3.79 10.58
CA THR A 56 -14.65 4.09 12.01
C THR A 56 -13.38 4.88 12.18
N GLU A 57 -13.53 6.16 12.58
CA GLU A 57 -12.39 7.03 12.79
C GLU A 57 -11.38 6.16 13.53
N ARG A 58 -10.24 5.88 12.89
CA ARG A 58 -9.15 5.23 13.59
C ARG A 58 -8.76 6.28 14.59
N ARG A 59 -9.38 6.22 15.76
CA ARG A 59 -9.07 7.01 16.92
C ARG A 59 -7.70 6.47 17.28
N PHE A 60 -6.68 7.07 16.66
CA PHE A 60 -5.31 6.79 17.01
C PHE A 60 -5.26 6.94 18.53
N PRO A 61 -4.79 5.92 19.26
CA PRO A 61 -4.67 6.04 20.70
C PRO A 61 -3.93 7.34 20.97
N ALA A 62 -4.46 8.15 21.90
CA ALA A 62 -3.78 9.38 22.29
C ALA A 62 -2.32 9.02 22.59
N PRO A 63 -1.33 9.84 22.18
CA PRO A 63 0.07 9.53 22.36
C PRO A 63 0.31 9.21 23.84
N ALA A 64 0.55 7.93 24.13
CA ALA A 64 0.82 7.48 25.48
C ALA A 64 2.22 7.98 25.82
N LEU A 65 2.32 8.91 26.76
CA LEU A 65 3.60 9.41 27.23
C LEU A 65 4.33 8.24 27.92
N GLN A 66 5.50 7.89 27.40
CA GLN A 66 6.35 6.86 27.99
C GLN A 66 6.69 7.28 29.43
N THR A 67 6.23 6.49 30.41
CA THR A 67 6.28 6.86 31.83
C THR A 67 7.67 6.81 32.42
N SER A 68 8.56 5.97 31.86
CA SER A 68 9.94 5.78 32.33
C SER A 68 10.90 5.54 31.16
N PRO A 69 11.25 6.59 30.38
CA PRO A 69 12.14 6.46 29.24
C PRO A 69 13.52 5.88 29.59
N GLN A 70 14.06 6.18 30.78
CA GLN A 70 15.37 5.67 31.19
C GLN A 70 15.36 4.15 31.41
N ALA A 71 14.37 3.61 32.12
CA ALA A 71 14.28 2.18 32.40
C ALA A 71 14.06 1.35 31.12
N ASP A 72 13.30 1.90 30.17
CA ASP A 72 13.08 1.24 28.88
C ASP A 72 14.34 1.27 28.02
N LEU A 73 15.13 2.35 28.08
CA LEU A 73 16.42 2.44 27.41
C LEU A 73 17.41 1.42 27.97
N GLU A 74 17.55 1.34 29.30
CA GLU A 74 18.46 0.37 29.94
C GLU A 74 18.11 -1.08 29.57
N ARG A 75 16.82 -1.41 29.52
CA ARG A 75 16.36 -2.73 29.08
C ARG A 75 16.72 -2.98 27.62
N PHE A 76 16.47 -2.01 26.76
CA PHE A 76 16.80 -2.11 25.34
C PHE A 76 18.30 -2.31 25.13
N GLU A 77 19.13 -1.52 25.80
CA GLU A 77 20.59 -1.64 25.75
C GLU A 77 21.06 -3.02 26.24
N ALA A 78 20.52 -3.52 27.35
CA ALA A 78 20.84 -4.85 27.86
C ALA A 78 20.46 -5.96 26.85
N GLU A 79 19.30 -5.85 26.21
CA GLU A 79 18.87 -6.80 25.17
C GLU A 79 19.77 -6.76 23.92
N GLN A 80 20.18 -5.57 23.48
CA GLN A 80 21.11 -5.43 22.35
C GLN A 80 22.48 -6.02 22.71
N GLN A 81 22.99 -5.71 23.91
CA GLN A 81 24.28 -6.22 24.37
C GLN A 81 24.29 -7.74 24.47
N ALA A 82 23.19 -8.35 24.95
CA ALA A 82 23.06 -9.81 24.99
C ALA A 82 23.11 -10.44 23.59
N ARG A 83 22.51 -9.78 22.58
CA ARG A 83 22.55 -10.25 21.18
C ARG A 83 23.94 -10.13 20.55
N LEU A 84 24.72 -9.11 20.94
CA LEU A 84 26.05 -8.84 20.40
C LEU A 84 27.15 -9.71 21.04
N SER A 85 26.98 -10.10 22.29
CA SER A 85 27.97 -10.86 23.06
C SER A 85 27.78 -12.38 23.02
N GLY A 86 26.62 -12.85 22.54
CA GLY A 86 26.25 -14.26 22.56
C GLY A 86 26.43 -15.00 21.23
N TYR A 87 26.61 -16.32 21.33
CA TYR A 87 26.46 -17.23 20.21
C TYR A 87 25.00 -17.62 20.04
N ALA A 88 24.52 -17.67 18.80
CA ALA A 88 23.19 -18.16 18.49
C ALA A 88 23.14 -18.75 17.09
N TRP A 89 22.26 -19.72 16.85
CA TRP A 89 21.97 -20.16 15.49
C TRP A 89 21.04 -19.15 14.82
N VAL A 90 21.38 -18.70 13.61
CA VAL A 90 20.49 -17.85 12.77
C VAL A 90 19.67 -18.77 11.88
N ASP A 91 20.32 -19.72 11.24
CA ASP A 91 19.70 -20.75 10.41
C ASP A 91 20.52 -22.04 10.54
N ARG A 92 19.94 -23.08 11.14
CA ARG A 92 20.65 -24.35 11.34
C ARG A 92 20.73 -25.17 10.05
N ASP A 93 19.70 -25.08 9.22
CA ASP A 93 19.58 -25.88 8.01
C ASP A 93 20.63 -25.43 6.98
N HIS A 94 20.93 -24.13 6.96
CA HIS A 94 21.97 -23.53 6.12
C HIS A 94 23.31 -23.32 6.86
N ASN A 95 23.50 -23.92 8.04
CA ASN A 95 24.73 -23.81 8.86
C ASN A 95 25.17 -22.35 9.17
N GLN A 96 24.22 -21.42 9.28
CA GLN A 96 24.48 -20.02 9.59
C GLN A 96 24.37 -19.75 11.10
N ALA A 97 25.51 -19.46 11.73
CA ALA A 97 25.58 -19.09 13.14
C ALA A 97 25.95 -17.61 13.32
N ARG A 98 25.42 -17.01 14.38
CA ARG A 98 25.84 -15.72 14.94
C ARG A 98 26.96 -15.97 15.93
N ILE A 99 28.05 -15.22 15.76
CA ILE A 99 29.18 -15.17 16.68
C ILE A 99 29.18 -13.82 17.42
N PRO A 100 29.82 -13.73 18.60
CA PRO A 100 30.02 -12.48 19.31
C PRO A 100 30.73 -11.45 18.42
N ILE A 101 30.32 -10.19 18.52
CA ILE A 101 30.83 -9.13 17.65
C ILE A 101 32.35 -8.93 17.78
N ASP A 102 32.92 -9.12 18.97
CA ASP A 102 34.36 -9.02 19.19
C ASP A 102 35.15 -10.06 18.38
N GLN A 103 34.62 -11.27 18.29
CA GLN A 103 35.20 -12.33 17.46
C GLN A 103 35.02 -12.05 15.97
N ALA A 104 33.84 -11.54 15.58
CA ALA A 104 33.60 -11.13 14.20
C ALA A 104 34.59 -10.04 13.75
N MET A 105 34.83 -9.03 14.59
CA MET A 105 35.80 -7.97 14.32
C MET A 105 37.22 -8.54 14.17
N GLN A 106 37.64 -9.47 15.03
CA GLN A 106 38.95 -10.13 14.92
C GLN A 106 39.11 -10.89 13.61
N ILE A 107 38.08 -11.64 13.18
CA ILE A 107 38.08 -12.39 11.93
C ILE A 107 38.16 -11.46 10.72
N VAL A 108 37.39 -10.35 10.74
CA VAL A 108 37.39 -9.34 9.68
C VAL A 108 38.78 -8.70 9.56
N VAL A 109 39.37 -8.28 10.68
CA VAL A 109 40.73 -7.72 10.69
C VAL A 109 41.75 -8.74 10.20
N GLY A 110 41.63 -10.01 10.61
CA GLY A 110 42.51 -11.09 10.17
C GLY A 110 42.45 -11.39 8.67
N ARG A 111 41.28 -11.23 8.04
CA ARG A 111 41.12 -11.41 6.59
C ARG A 111 41.60 -10.22 5.76
N GLY A 112 41.64 -9.02 6.34
CA GLY A 112 42.12 -7.81 5.67
C GLY A 112 41.37 -7.52 4.36
N ALA A 113 42.08 -7.51 3.23
CA ALA A 113 41.51 -7.22 1.91
C ALA A 113 40.41 -8.19 1.47
N HIS A 114 40.43 -9.43 1.97
CA HIS A 114 39.47 -10.49 1.66
C HIS A 114 38.31 -10.56 2.67
N ALA A 115 38.18 -9.57 3.56
CA ALA A 115 37.18 -9.63 4.62
C ALA A 115 35.72 -9.62 4.11
N TYR A 116 35.50 -9.03 2.94
CA TYR A 116 34.18 -8.84 2.34
C TYR A 116 33.93 -9.69 1.09
N ASP A 117 34.85 -10.60 0.77
CA ASP A 117 34.68 -11.54 -0.34
C ASP A 117 33.42 -12.39 -0.08
N ALA A 118 32.70 -12.73 -1.16
CA ALA A 118 31.45 -13.47 -1.03
C ALA A 118 31.70 -14.83 -0.36
N ILE A 119 30.80 -15.23 0.54
CA ILE A 119 30.86 -16.53 1.22
C ILE A 119 30.66 -17.62 0.16
N GLY A 120 31.78 -18.13 -0.36
CA GLY A 120 31.84 -19.11 -1.45
C GLY A 120 32.96 -18.88 -2.47
N ASP A 121 33.50 -17.66 -2.59
CA ASP A 121 34.49 -17.31 -3.64
C ASP A 121 35.94 -17.62 -3.24
N HIS A 122 36.25 -17.67 -1.94
CA HIS A 122 37.62 -17.93 -1.46
C HIS A 122 38.14 -19.34 -1.80
N ASP A 123 37.24 -20.31 -2.03
CA ASP A 123 37.60 -21.66 -2.48
C ASP A 123 37.79 -21.75 -4.01
N ALA A 124 37.41 -20.71 -4.75
CA ALA A 124 37.45 -20.67 -6.22
C ALA A 124 38.63 -19.89 -6.79
N GLN A 125 39.38 -19.13 -5.98
CA GLN A 125 40.54 -18.37 -6.44
C GLN A 125 41.78 -19.31 -6.48
N PRO A 126 42.35 -19.61 -7.67
CA PRO A 126 43.60 -20.36 -7.74
C PRO A 126 44.71 -19.54 -7.05
N PRO A 127 45.71 -20.19 -6.42
CA PRO A 127 46.81 -19.49 -5.78
C PRO A 127 47.47 -18.51 -6.77
N PRO A 128 47.90 -17.32 -6.32
CA PRO A 128 48.50 -16.34 -7.21
C PRO A 128 49.71 -17.00 -7.87
N ALA A 129 49.70 -17.04 -9.21
CA ALA A 129 50.79 -17.59 -9.99
C ALA A 129 52.07 -16.89 -9.56
N ASP A 130 52.99 -17.68 -8.99
CA ASP A 130 54.33 -17.24 -8.61
C ASP A 130 54.97 -16.58 -9.84
N GLY A 131 55.09 -15.26 -9.75
CA GLY A 131 55.71 -14.43 -10.77
C GLY A 131 57.20 -14.70 -10.77
N GLY A 132 57.59 -15.79 -11.42
CA GLY A 132 58.97 -16.13 -11.76
C GLY A 132 59.62 -14.92 -12.41
N LYS A 133 60.55 -14.32 -11.68
CA LYS A 133 61.45 -13.29 -12.20
C LYS A 133 62.60 -14.02 -12.91
N PRO A 134 62.97 -13.63 -14.14
CA PRO A 134 64.19 -14.13 -14.77
C PRO A 134 65.45 -13.62 -14.05
#